data_AF-A0A8J4SM55-F1
#
_entry.id   AF-A0A8J4SM55-F1
#
_cell.length_a   1.000
_cell.length_b   1.000
_cell.length_c   1.000
_cell.angle_alpha   90.00
_cell.angle_beta   90.00
_cell.angle_gamma   90.00
#
_symmetry.space_group_name_H-M   'P 1'
#
loop_
_entity.id
_entity.type
_entity.pdbx_description
1 polymer ?
#
loop_
_entity_poly.entity_id
_entity_poly.type
_entity_poly.pdbx_seq_one_letter_code
_entity_poly.pdbx_strand_id
1 'polypeptide(L)'
;MMVDRTYDRAVAQALDFSHCMDFTHNRTKVYAGTYADCGSMDVIVLTAGANPKPGQTRLDILEEAESIAKDIVVPIMDSGFRGIFVIAANPVDIVTYMFVAWSHVTIGGKPIMHIMEQHKERFKHLDLEDIARKTKDAGWEIFTRKGSTQFGIGNALAHITRSILNDEHKIIAVSAILDGEYGQRNVCAGVPAIIGGDGIQEIIELNLDASEREKFERSCEVLSGSINRLTLV
;
A
#
# COMPACT_ATOMS: atom_id res chain seq x y z
N MET A 1 15.78 -11.58 -3.40
CA MET A 1 15.36 -12.99 -3.36
C MET A 1 13.90 -13.07 -3.74
N MET A 2 13.48 -14.07 -4.51
CA MET A 2 12.07 -14.33 -4.84
C MET A 2 11.62 -15.62 -4.17
N VAL A 3 10.47 -15.59 -3.50
CA VAL A 3 9.85 -16.76 -2.87
C VAL A 3 8.44 -16.89 -3.42
N ASP A 4 8.07 -18.10 -3.82
CA ASP A 4 6.75 -18.39 -4.37
C ASP A 4 6.32 -19.80 -3.98
N ARG A 5 5.02 -20.02 -3.82
CA ARG A 5 4.45 -21.36 -3.59
C ARG A 5 4.86 -22.34 -4.69
N THR A 6 4.99 -21.87 -5.92
CA THR A 6 5.54 -22.65 -7.03
C THR A 6 7.00 -22.28 -7.21
N TYR A 7 7.90 -23.08 -6.64
CA TYR A 7 9.35 -22.81 -6.66
C TYR A 7 9.90 -22.60 -8.08
N ASP A 8 9.49 -23.45 -9.04
CA ASP A 8 9.91 -23.30 -10.45
C ASP A 8 9.51 -21.96 -11.06
N ARG A 9 8.38 -21.37 -10.61
CA ARG A 9 7.96 -20.03 -11.03
C ARG A 9 8.91 -18.97 -10.47
N ALA A 10 9.28 -19.08 -9.19
CA ALA A 10 10.27 -18.17 -8.60
C ALA A 10 11.63 -18.27 -9.31
N VAL A 11 12.08 -19.48 -9.63
CA VAL A 11 13.33 -19.72 -10.37
C VAL A 11 13.25 -19.09 -11.76
N ALA A 12 12.19 -19.34 -12.51
CA ALA A 12 12.03 -18.80 -13.87
C ALA A 12 12.04 -17.27 -13.87
N GLN A 13 11.29 -16.63 -12.96
CA GLN A 13 11.25 -15.17 -12.83
C GLN A 13 12.62 -14.61 -12.39
N ALA A 14 13.27 -15.24 -11.41
CA ALA A 14 14.57 -14.79 -10.93
C ALA A 14 15.64 -14.88 -12.02
N LEU A 15 15.63 -15.93 -12.85
CA LEU A 15 16.54 -16.08 -13.98
C LEU A 15 16.31 -14.99 -15.04
N ASP A 16 15.06 -14.70 -15.37
CA ASP A 16 14.70 -13.64 -16.33
C ASP A 16 15.24 -12.28 -15.86
N PHE A 17 14.97 -11.91 -14.60
CA PHE A 17 15.52 -10.69 -14.02
C PHE A 17 17.04 -10.70 -13.91
N SER A 18 17.66 -11.85 -13.58
CA SER A 18 19.12 -11.95 -13.46
C SER A 18 19.83 -11.64 -14.77
N HIS A 19 19.27 -12.03 -15.92
CA HIS A 19 19.82 -11.67 -17.24
C HIS A 19 19.64 -10.19 -17.56
N CYS A 20 18.57 -9.54 -17.07
CA CYS A 20 18.42 -8.10 -17.22
C CYS A 20 19.48 -7.30 -16.47
N MET A 21 20.09 -7.88 -15.42
CA MET A 21 21.06 -7.17 -14.57
C MET A 21 22.31 -6.71 -15.35
N ASP A 22 22.71 -7.43 -16.40
CA ASP A 22 23.83 -7.07 -17.27
C ASP A 22 23.62 -5.74 -18.02
N PHE A 23 22.37 -5.31 -18.16
CA PHE A 23 21.98 -4.05 -18.80
C PHE A 23 21.72 -2.92 -17.80
N THR A 24 21.97 -3.16 -16.52
CA THR A 24 21.83 -2.15 -15.47
C THR A 24 23.19 -1.77 -14.89
N HIS A 25 23.27 -0.61 -14.24
CA HIS A 25 24.49 -0.18 -13.55
C HIS A 25 24.66 -0.82 -12.17
N ASN A 26 23.75 -1.73 -11.78
CA ASN A 26 23.62 -2.23 -10.42
C ASN A 26 24.07 -3.70 -10.37
N ARG A 27 24.70 -4.11 -9.27
CA ARG A 27 25.12 -5.50 -9.06
C ARG A 27 24.11 -6.28 -8.19
N THR A 28 22.82 -6.03 -8.40
CA THR A 28 21.75 -6.69 -7.63
C THR A 28 21.74 -8.19 -7.95
N LYS A 29 21.85 -9.02 -6.91
CA LYS A 29 21.70 -10.48 -7.05
C LYS A 29 20.22 -10.83 -7.00
N VAL A 30 19.71 -11.38 -8.10
CA VAL A 30 18.34 -11.90 -8.19
C VAL A 30 18.40 -13.43 -8.24
N TYR A 31 17.70 -14.08 -7.33
CA TYR A 31 17.69 -15.53 -7.18
C TYR A 31 16.39 -15.98 -6.47
N ALA A 32 16.01 -17.24 -6.67
CA ALA A 32 14.90 -17.86 -5.94
C ALA A 32 15.39 -18.44 -4.61
N GLY A 33 14.55 -18.36 -3.59
CA GLY A 33 14.80 -18.92 -2.27
C GLY A 33 13.54 -19.52 -1.65
N THR A 34 13.62 -19.85 -0.38
CA THR A 34 12.53 -20.41 0.44
C THR A 34 12.31 -19.55 1.68
N TYR A 35 11.27 -19.85 2.47
CA TYR A 35 11.06 -19.15 3.74
C TYR A 35 12.23 -19.29 4.72
N ALA A 36 13.01 -20.38 4.66
CA ALA A 36 14.17 -20.57 5.52
C ALA A 36 15.27 -19.52 5.27
N ASP A 37 15.32 -18.93 4.08
CA ASP A 37 16.31 -17.92 3.70
C ASP A 37 15.91 -16.50 4.15
N CYS A 38 14.66 -16.31 4.58
CA CYS A 38 14.10 -15.01 4.95
C CYS A 38 14.75 -14.39 6.20
N GLY A 39 15.33 -15.20 7.10
CA GLY A 39 15.92 -14.73 8.35
C GLY A 39 17.07 -13.73 8.18
N SER A 40 17.69 -13.71 6.99
CA SER A 40 18.79 -12.82 6.63
C SER A 40 18.37 -11.57 5.85
N MET A 41 17.07 -11.39 5.57
CA MET A 41 16.56 -10.26 4.81
C MET A 41 16.29 -9.05 5.70
N ASP A 42 16.57 -7.84 5.21
CA ASP A 42 16.25 -6.58 5.90
C ASP A 42 14.79 -6.14 5.67
N VAL A 43 14.27 -6.40 4.46
CA VAL A 43 12.91 -6.05 4.05
C VAL A 43 12.28 -7.20 3.28
N ILE A 44 11.04 -7.54 3.61
CA ILE A 44 10.23 -8.50 2.86
C ILE A 44 9.01 -7.79 2.28
N VAL A 45 8.90 -7.85 0.95
CA VAL A 45 7.75 -7.33 0.23
C VAL A 45 6.73 -8.46 0.01
N LEU A 46 5.58 -8.37 0.67
CA LEU A 46 4.52 -9.37 0.60
C LEU A 46 3.50 -8.99 -0.48
N THR A 47 3.56 -9.68 -1.62
CA THR A 47 2.62 -9.48 -2.75
C THR A 47 1.70 -10.67 -2.98
N ALA A 48 1.85 -11.74 -2.21
CA ALA A 48 1.04 -12.94 -2.33
C ALA A 48 -0.37 -12.67 -1.79
N GLY A 49 -1.39 -13.07 -2.55
CA GLY A 49 -2.79 -12.94 -2.18
C GLY A 49 -3.66 -13.87 -3.01
N ALA A 50 -4.90 -14.06 -2.56
CA ALA A 50 -5.88 -14.84 -3.31
C ALA A 50 -6.39 -14.06 -4.54
N ASN A 51 -6.60 -14.76 -5.65
CA ASN A 51 -7.41 -14.22 -6.73
C ASN A 51 -8.89 -14.32 -6.33
N PRO A 52 -9.66 -13.22 -6.39
CA PRO A 52 -11.09 -13.26 -6.13
C PRO A 52 -11.79 -14.26 -7.04
N LYS A 53 -12.62 -15.13 -6.47
CA LYS A 53 -13.43 -16.11 -7.20
C LYS A 53 -14.85 -15.55 -7.40
N PRO A 54 -15.51 -15.84 -8.54
CA PRO A 54 -16.90 -15.44 -8.74
C PRO A 54 -17.80 -15.95 -7.61
N GLY A 55 -18.61 -15.07 -7.02
CA GLY A 55 -19.57 -15.40 -5.97
C GLY A 55 -19.05 -15.28 -4.53
N GLN A 56 -17.79 -14.92 -4.31
CA GLN A 56 -17.27 -14.66 -2.96
C GLN A 56 -17.88 -13.41 -2.33
N THR A 57 -18.21 -13.50 -1.04
CA THR A 57 -18.56 -12.34 -0.22
C THR A 57 -17.30 -11.59 0.21
N ARG A 58 -17.44 -10.35 0.70
CA ARG A 58 -16.30 -9.59 1.26
C ARG A 58 -15.67 -10.30 2.47
N LEU A 59 -16.47 -11.04 3.25
CA LEU A 59 -15.98 -11.77 4.41
C LEU A 59 -15.14 -12.97 3.97
N ASP A 60 -15.60 -13.73 2.97
CA ASP A 60 -14.84 -14.87 2.42
C ASP A 60 -13.47 -14.44 1.91
N ILE A 61 -13.39 -13.27 1.26
CA ILE A 61 -12.12 -12.72 0.76
C ILE A 61 -11.20 -12.36 1.94
N LEU A 62 -11.74 -11.80 3.02
CA LEU A 62 -10.95 -11.45 4.21
C LEU A 62 -10.44 -12.69 4.95
N GLU A 63 -11.28 -13.71 5.15
CA GLU A 63 -10.89 -14.98 5.79
C GLU A 63 -9.84 -15.74 4.97
N GLU A 64 -10.00 -15.80 3.64
CA GLU A 64 -9.00 -16.40 2.74
C GLU A 64 -7.68 -15.63 2.78
N ALA A 65 -7.74 -14.29 2.82
CA ALA A 65 -6.55 -13.45 2.93
C ALA A 65 -5.84 -13.62 4.28
N GLU A 66 -6.58 -13.71 5.39
CA GLU A 66 -6.02 -13.97 6.73
C GLU A 66 -5.30 -15.32 6.77
N SER A 67 -5.94 -16.37 6.24
CA SER A 67 -5.35 -17.71 6.17
C SER A 67 -4.05 -17.71 5.36
N ILE A 68 -4.06 -17.10 4.17
CA ILE A 68 -2.86 -16.97 3.32
C ILE A 68 -1.77 -16.16 4.03
N ALA A 69 -2.14 -15.07 4.70
CA ALA A 69 -1.18 -14.25 5.44
C ALA A 69 -0.52 -15.06 6.56
N LYS A 70 -1.29 -15.84 7.34
CA LYS A 70 -0.76 -16.72 8.39
C LYS A 70 0.20 -17.78 7.82
N ASP A 71 -0.20 -18.45 6.74
CA ASP A 71 0.59 -19.49 6.06
C ASP A 71 1.93 -18.96 5.51
N ILE A 72 2.03 -17.66 5.23
CA ILE A 72 3.24 -17.03 4.71
C ILE A 72 4.07 -16.40 5.84
N VAL A 73 3.43 -15.64 6.72
CA VAL A 73 4.12 -14.84 7.75
C VAL A 73 4.73 -15.75 8.82
N VAL A 74 4.03 -16.80 9.28
CA VAL A 74 4.53 -17.66 10.36
C VAL A 74 5.87 -18.33 9.98
N PRO A 75 5.99 -19.03 8.82
CA PRO A 75 7.27 -19.62 8.41
C PRO A 75 8.39 -18.60 8.21
N ILE A 76 8.06 -17.38 7.76
CA ILE A 76 9.04 -16.29 7.63
C ILE A 76 9.56 -15.87 9.00
N MET A 77 8.68 -15.69 9.99
CA MET A 77 9.09 -15.35 11.36
C MET A 77 9.90 -16.48 12.00
N ASP A 78 9.51 -17.74 11.78
CA ASP A 78 10.24 -18.92 12.26
C ASP A 78 11.66 -19.04 11.68
N SER A 79 11.91 -18.45 10.50
CA SER A 79 13.26 -18.36 9.92
C SER A 79 14.21 -17.41 10.67
N GLY A 80 13.68 -16.65 11.63
CA GLY A 80 14.43 -15.64 12.39
C GLY A 80 14.39 -14.24 11.79
N PHE A 81 13.45 -13.96 10.87
CA PHE A 81 13.28 -12.65 10.26
C PHE A 81 12.96 -11.59 11.32
N ARG A 82 13.73 -10.49 11.31
CA ARG A 82 13.59 -9.34 12.22
C ARG A 82 13.56 -8.00 11.49
N GLY A 83 13.40 -8.05 10.17
CA GLY A 83 13.32 -6.88 9.30
C GLY A 83 11.90 -6.33 9.21
N ILE A 84 11.65 -5.56 8.15
CA ILE A 84 10.38 -4.85 7.93
C ILE A 84 9.55 -5.55 6.85
N PHE A 85 8.25 -5.73 7.11
CA PHE A 85 7.29 -6.11 6.09
C PHE A 85 6.76 -4.89 5.34
N VAL A 86 6.76 -4.96 4.00
CA VAL A 86 6.02 -4.03 3.13
C VAL A 86 4.93 -4.84 2.43
N ILE A 87 3.68 -4.59 2.77
CA ILE A 87 2.55 -5.41 2.32
C ILE A 87 1.82 -4.72 1.17
N ALA A 88 1.67 -5.44 0.05
CA ALA A 88 0.83 -5.06 -1.09
C ALA A 88 -0.19 -6.14 -1.44
N ALA A 89 -0.35 -7.15 -0.57
CA ALA A 89 -1.37 -8.17 -0.74
C ALA A 89 -2.76 -7.54 -0.64
N ASN A 90 -3.58 -7.75 -1.68
CA ASN A 90 -5.00 -7.48 -1.56
C ASN A 90 -5.57 -8.45 -0.51
N PRO A 91 -6.37 -7.96 0.45
CA PRO A 91 -7.20 -6.78 0.34
C PRO A 91 -6.69 -5.57 1.15
N VAL A 92 -5.55 -4.99 0.77
CA VAL A 92 -5.29 -3.56 1.04
C VAL A 92 -6.50 -2.67 0.64
N ASP A 93 -7.33 -3.12 -0.31
CA ASP A 93 -8.45 -2.37 -0.89
C ASP A 93 -9.85 -2.60 -0.27
N ILE A 94 -10.07 -3.53 0.67
CA ILE A 94 -11.46 -3.89 1.06
C ILE A 94 -12.22 -2.73 1.71
N VAL A 95 -11.56 -1.69 2.22
CA VAL A 95 -12.29 -0.58 2.87
C VAL A 95 -11.62 0.79 2.85
N THR A 96 -10.84 1.15 1.84
CA THR A 96 -10.38 2.56 1.77
C THR A 96 -11.51 3.43 1.23
N TYR A 97 -12.30 4.04 2.13
CA TYR A 97 -13.19 5.15 1.77
C TYR A 97 -12.29 6.35 1.48
N MET A 98 -11.79 6.39 0.25
CA MET A 98 -10.79 7.35 -0.17
C MET A 98 -11.46 8.71 -0.32
N PHE A 99 -11.17 9.63 0.59
CA PHE A 99 -11.37 11.06 0.36
C PHE A 99 -10.03 11.68 0.01
N VAL A 100 -10.07 12.84 -0.64
CA VAL A 100 -8.89 13.65 -0.92
C VAL A 100 -8.91 14.81 0.06
N ALA A 101 -7.82 15.02 0.80
CA ALA A 101 -7.64 16.17 1.67
C ALA A 101 -7.31 17.43 0.83
N TRP A 102 -8.31 17.95 0.10
CA TRP A 102 -8.19 19.13 -0.77
C TRP A 102 -7.68 20.36 -0.02
N SER A 103 -7.96 20.47 1.27
CA SER A 103 -7.43 21.52 2.15
C SER A 103 -5.89 21.53 2.23
N HIS A 104 -5.24 20.39 1.96
CA HIS A 104 -3.77 20.22 1.94
C HIS A 104 -3.16 20.13 0.54
N VAL A 105 -3.97 20.19 -0.53
CA VAL A 105 -3.44 20.17 -1.90
C VAL A 105 -2.88 21.54 -2.28
N THR A 106 -1.59 21.57 -2.63
CA THR A 106 -0.90 22.79 -3.06
C THR A 106 -0.22 22.62 -4.42
N ILE A 107 -0.09 23.72 -5.16
CA ILE A 107 0.70 23.80 -6.40
C ILE A 107 1.70 24.93 -6.24
N GLY A 108 3.00 24.64 -6.26
CA GLY A 108 4.05 25.62 -6.00
C GLY A 108 3.94 26.27 -4.60
N GLY A 109 3.48 25.51 -3.61
CA GLY A 109 3.25 25.99 -2.24
C GLY A 109 1.97 26.81 -2.02
N LYS A 110 1.19 27.06 -3.08
CA LYS A 110 -0.08 27.79 -2.97
C LYS A 110 -1.27 26.82 -2.95
N PRO A 111 -2.24 26.98 -2.02
CA PRO A 111 -3.42 26.12 -1.95
C PRO A 111 -4.20 26.11 -3.27
N ILE A 112 -4.63 24.92 -3.71
CA ILE A 112 -5.36 24.75 -4.98
C ILE A 112 -6.64 25.60 -5.02
N MET A 113 -7.34 25.70 -3.89
CA MET A 113 -8.56 26.50 -3.76
C MET A 113 -8.29 27.99 -4.07
N HIS A 114 -7.18 28.55 -3.57
CA HIS A 114 -6.78 29.92 -3.87
C HIS A 114 -6.37 30.10 -5.34
N ILE A 115 -5.77 29.09 -5.96
CA ILE A 115 -5.40 29.13 -7.38
C ILE A 115 -6.66 29.14 -8.25
N MET A 116 -7.62 28.27 -7.95
CA MET A 116 -8.89 28.20 -8.66
C MET A 116 -9.69 29.51 -8.54
N GLU A 117 -9.69 30.12 -7.34
CA GLU A 117 -10.35 31.40 -7.13
C GLU A 117 -9.67 32.56 -7.85
N GLN A 118 -8.34 32.62 -7.86
CA GLN A 118 -7.62 33.70 -8.56
C GLN A 118 -7.67 33.56 -10.08
N HIS A 119 -7.86 32.34 -10.60
CA HIS A 119 -7.87 32.06 -12.02
C HIS A 119 -9.15 31.33 -12.45
N LYS A 120 -10.32 31.81 -12.01
CA LYS A 120 -11.64 31.20 -12.26
C LYS A 120 -11.86 30.81 -13.72
N GLU A 121 -11.59 31.71 -14.66
CA GLU A 121 -11.80 31.42 -16.09
C GLU A 121 -10.92 30.29 -16.62
N ARG A 122 -9.69 30.17 -16.12
CA ARG A 122 -8.76 29.11 -16.53
C ARG A 122 -9.19 27.75 -15.97
N PHE A 123 -9.76 27.72 -14.78
CA PHE A 123 -10.11 26.51 -14.05
C PHE A 123 -11.63 26.24 -13.99
N LYS A 124 -12.45 26.94 -14.78
CA LYS A 124 -13.92 26.82 -14.73
C LYS A 124 -14.48 25.43 -15.03
N HIS A 125 -13.71 24.60 -15.74
CA HIS A 125 -14.08 23.21 -16.07
C HIS A 125 -13.40 22.20 -15.15
N LEU A 126 -12.64 22.65 -14.15
CA LEU A 126 -11.99 21.76 -13.20
C LEU A 126 -13.01 21.33 -12.15
N ASP A 127 -13.32 20.04 -12.15
CA ASP A 127 -14.19 19.41 -11.15
C ASP A 127 -13.33 18.54 -10.24
N LEU A 128 -13.18 18.97 -8.98
CA LEU A 128 -12.39 18.25 -7.99
C LEU A 128 -13.01 16.90 -7.61
N GLU A 129 -14.35 16.79 -7.65
CA GLU A 129 -15.03 15.53 -7.37
C GLU A 129 -14.82 14.52 -8.50
N ASP A 130 -14.85 14.97 -9.76
CA ASP A 130 -14.49 14.14 -10.91
C ASP A 130 -13.03 13.66 -10.85
N ILE A 131 -12.09 14.52 -10.42
CA ILE A 131 -10.69 14.11 -10.23
C ILE A 131 -10.55 13.05 -9.13
N ALA A 132 -11.22 13.25 -7.99
CA ALA A 132 -11.21 12.28 -6.90
C ALA A 132 -11.81 10.94 -7.35
N ARG A 133 -12.93 10.96 -8.08
CA ARG A 133 -13.57 9.77 -8.65
C ARG A 133 -12.64 9.06 -9.65
N LYS A 134 -12.07 9.77 -10.61
CA LYS A 134 -11.12 9.20 -11.59
C LYS A 134 -9.92 8.57 -10.91
N THR A 135 -9.41 9.18 -9.84
CA THR A 135 -8.29 8.65 -9.06
C THR A 135 -8.65 7.33 -8.40
N LYS A 136 -9.85 7.25 -7.80
CA LYS A 136 -10.39 6.01 -7.22
C LYS A 136 -10.58 4.91 -8.26
N ASP A 137 -11.08 5.26 -9.43
CA ASP A 137 -11.46 4.28 -10.46
C ASP A 137 -10.29 3.86 -11.37
N ALA A 138 -9.15 4.55 -11.31
CA ALA A 138 -7.99 4.32 -12.19
C ALA A 138 -7.50 2.86 -12.16
N GLY A 139 -7.45 2.23 -10.97
CA GLY A 139 -7.06 0.83 -10.84
C GLY A 139 -8.01 -0.11 -11.58
N TRP A 140 -9.31 0.14 -11.46
CA TRP A 140 -10.36 -0.63 -12.15
C TRP A 140 -10.34 -0.42 -13.67
N GLU A 141 -10.12 0.81 -14.11
CA GLU A 141 -9.98 1.12 -15.53
C GLU A 141 -8.79 0.39 -16.16
N ILE A 142 -7.64 0.36 -15.48
CA ILE A 142 -6.46 -0.37 -15.97
C ILE A 142 -6.76 -1.88 -16.00
N PHE A 143 -7.35 -2.41 -14.93
CA PHE A 143 -7.68 -3.83 -14.84
C PHE A 143 -8.63 -4.28 -15.95
N THR A 144 -9.70 -3.53 -16.22
CA THR A 144 -10.67 -3.87 -17.29
C THR A 144 -10.07 -3.84 -18.69
N ARG A 145 -9.01 -3.05 -18.90
CA ARG A 145 -8.33 -2.94 -20.21
C ARG A 145 -7.22 -3.96 -20.41
N LYS A 146 -6.44 -4.31 -19.37
CA LYS A 146 -5.24 -5.18 -19.50
C LYS A 146 -5.20 -6.40 -18.59
N GLY A 147 -6.26 -6.62 -17.79
CA GLY A 147 -6.42 -7.75 -16.88
C GLY A 147 -5.54 -7.71 -15.61
N SER A 148 -4.79 -6.62 -15.35
CA SER A 148 -3.91 -6.52 -14.18
C SER A 148 -3.50 -5.08 -13.88
N THR A 149 -3.13 -4.79 -12.63
CA THR A 149 -2.37 -3.60 -12.20
C THR A 149 -1.06 -4.10 -11.58
N GLN A 150 0.11 -3.67 -12.09
CA GLN A 150 1.39 -4.24 -11.62
C GLN A 150 2.55 -3.24 -11.64
N PHE A 151 2.69 -2.45 -12.72
CA PHE A 151 3.81 -1.50 -12.82
C PHE A 151 3.75 -0.36 -11.80
N GLY A 152 2.55 0.20 -11.57
CA GLY A 152 2.37 1.29 -10.60
C GLY A 152 2.71 0.87 -9.17
N ILE A 153 2.13 -0.24 -8.70
CA ILE A 153 2.41 -0.77 -7.37
C ILE A 153 3.85 -1.27 -7.24
N GLY A 154 4.44 -1.86 -8.28
CA GLY A 154 5.85 -2.25 -8.30
C GLY A 154 6.78 -1.05 -8.06
N ASN A 155 6.52 0.08 -8.71
CA ASN A 155 7.29 1.31 -8.49
C ASN A 155 7.06 1.90 -7.08
N ALA A 156 5.83 1.86 -6.57
CA ALA A 156 5.53 2.32 -5.20
C ALA A 156 6.26 1.48 -4.14
N LEU A 157 6.24 0.16 -4.29
CA LEU A 157 6.95 -0.76 -3.40
C LEU A 157 8.46 -0.57 -3.45
N ALA A 158 9.03 -0.39 -4.65
CA ALA A 158 10.45 -0.06 -4.80
C ALA A 158 10.81 1.27 -4.14
N HIS A 159 9.92 2.28 -4.23
CA HIS A 159 10.10 3.58 -3.59
C HIS A 159 10.10 3.48 -2.05
N ILE A 160 9.11 2.79 -1.47
CA ILE A 160 9.02 2.57 -0.02
C ILE A 160 10.22 1.77 0.47
N THR A 161 10.55 0.65 -0.19
CA THR A 161 11.68 -0.21 0.17
C THR A 161 13.00 0.56 0.15
N ARG A 162 13.22 1.41 -0.87
CA ARG A 162 14.41 2.26 -0.93
C ARG A 162 14.43 3.28 0.22
N SER A 163 13.29 3.88 0.57
CA SER A 163 13.21 4.82 1.69
C SER A 163 13.61 4.17 3.01
N ILE A 164 13.20 2.91 3.22
CA ILE A 164 13.59 2.11 4.39
C ILE A 164 15.08 1.81 4.37
N LEU A 165 15.58 1.18 3.30
CA LEU A 165 16.97 0.72 3.22
C LEU A 165 18.01 1.85 3.30
N ASN A 166 17.65 3.06 2.87
CA ASN A 166 18.51 4.23 2.91
C ASN A 166 18.26 5.15 4.12
N ASP A 167 17.34 4.79 5.02
CA ASP A 167 16.90 5.65 6.14
C ASP A 167 16.62 7.10 5.67
N GLU A 168 15.73 7.28 4.68
CA GLU A 168 15.56 8.58 4.02
C GLU A 168 14.72 9.60 4.81
N HIS A 169 14.05 9.19 5.90
CA HIS A 169 13.11 10.01 6.69
C HIS A 169 12.06 10.74 5.83
N LYS A 170 11.55 10.06 4.80
CA LYS A 170 10.61 10.65 3.84
C LYS A 170 9.17 10.48 4.29
N ILE A 171 8.38 11.52 4.05
CA ILE A 171 6.92 11.46 4.21
C ILE A 171 6.34 10.72 3.01
N ILE A 172 5.73 9.56 3.27
CA ILE A 172 5.07 8.72 2.26
C ILE A 172 3.67 8.37 2.76
N ALA A 173 2.67 8.41 1.88
CA ALA A 173 1.33 7.92 2.19
C ALA A 173 1.36 6.37 2.20
N VAL A 174 1.15 5.78 3.38
CA VAL A 174 1.13 4.33 3.59
C VAL A 174 -0.07 3.95 4.47
N SER A 175 -0.40 2.67 4.52
CA SER A 175 -1.35 2.17 5.51
C SER A 175 -0.63 1.96 6.84
N ALA A 176 -1.06 2.67 7.89
CA ALA A 176 -0.47 2.59 9.23
C ALA A 176 -1.54 2.30 10.28
N ILE A 177 -1.16 1.59 11.34
CA ILE A 177 -2.02 1.39 12.51
C ILE A 177 -2.05 2.69 13.30
N LEU A 178 -3.25 3.21 13.54
CA LEU A 178 -3.47 4.40 14.35
C LEU A 178 -3.62 4.03 15.83
N ASP A 179 -2.96 4.77 16.71
CA ASP A 179 -3.02 4.62 18.18
C ASP A 179 -3.21 5.97 18.91
N GLY A 180 -4.10 6.79 18.36
CA GLY A 180 -4.50 8.09 18.92
C GLY A 180 -4.54 9.18 17.85
N GLU A 181 -3.79 9.01 16.77
CA GLU A 181 -3.77 9.93 15.63
C GLU A 181 -5.16 10.04 15.02
N TYR A 182 -5.55 11.26 14.68
CA TYR A 182 -6.87 11.61 14.17
C TYR A 182 -8.02 11.16 15.10
N GLY A 183 -7.73 10.89 16.39
CA GLY A 183 -8.69 10.35 17.36
C GLY A 183 -9.05 8.88 17.14
N GLN A 184 -8.32 8.15 16.30
CA GLN A 184 -8.58 6.75 15.95
C GLN A 184 -7.62 5.81 16.69
N ARG A 185 -8.06 4.59 17.02
CA ARG A 185 -7.24 3.56 17.66
C ARG A 185 -7.54 2.18 17.09
N ASN A 186 -6.52 1.32 17.02
CA ASN A 186 -6.62 -0.09 16.60
C ASN A 186 -7.22 -0.27 15.18
N VAL A 187 -6.93 0.66 14.28
CA VAL A 187 -7.37 0.61 12.88
C VAL A 187 -6.21 0.94 11.97
N CYS A 188 -6.08 0.21 10.86
CA CYS A 188 -5.07 0.49 9.84
C CYS A 188 -5.69 1.38 8.75
N ALA A 189 -5.13 2.56 8.50
CA ALA A 189 -5.66 3.51 7.52
C ALA A 189 -4.54 4.18 6.71
N GLY A 190 -4.89 4.65 5.51
CA GLY A 190 -3.98 5.39 4.64
C GLY A 190 -3.71 6.79 5.19
N VAL A 191 -2.48 7.03 5.65
CA VAL A 191 -2.04 8.29 6.25
C VAL A 191 -0.61 8.63 5.80
N PRO A 192 -0.23 9.93 5.75
CA PRO A 192 1.16 10.30 5.55
C PRO A 192 1.97 9.91 6.79
N ALA A 193 3.10 9.23 6.59
CA ALA A 193 4.00 8.83 7.66
C ALA A 193 5.47 9.06 7.27
N ILE A 194 6.31 9.35 8.25
CA ILE A 194 7.77 9.38 8.10
C ILE A 194 8.29 7.94 8.05
N ILE A 195 8.92 7.60 6.92
CA ILE A 195 9.50 6.27 6.68
C ILE A 195 11.03 6.37 6.79
N GLY A 196 11.59 5.64 7.76
CA GLY A 196 13.02 5.48 7.98
C GLY A 196 13.47 4.01 8.03
N GLY A 197 14.69 3.78 8.50
CA GLY A 197 15.34 2.45 8.56
C GLY A 197 14.63 1.45 9.47
N ASP A 198 13.90 1.96 10.47
CA ASP A 198 13.09 1.17 11.41
C ASP A 198 11.61 1.07 10.98
N GLY A 199 11.28 1.50 9.76
CA GLY A 199 9.91 1.49 9.22
C GLY A 199 9.17 2.81 9.47
N ILE A 200 7.94 2.74 9.96
CA ILE A 200 7.14 3.93 10.29
C ILE A 200 7.66 4.52 11.60
N GLN A 201 8.19 5.75 11.55
CA GLN A 201 8.72 6.45 12.71
C GLN A 201 7.70 7.42 13.33
N GLU A 202 6.90 8.06 12.48
CA GLU A 202 5.90 9.04 12.91
C GLU A 202 4.75 9.08 11.90
N ILE A 203 3.52 9.16 12.40
CA ILE A 203 2.34 9.45 11.57
C ILE A 203 2.10 10.95 11.59
N ILE A 204 1.99 11.56 10.42
CA ILE A 204 1.76 13.00 10.28
C ILE A 204 0.25 13.25 10.30
N GLU A 205 -0.22 13.98 11.32
CA GLU A 205 -1.60 14.41 11.41
C GLU A 205 -1.86 15.65 10.55
N LEU A 206 -2.66 15.49 9.50
CA LEU A 206 -3.12 16.60 8.68
C LEU A 206 -4.21 17.37 9.44
N ASN A 207 -4.17 18.70 9.30
CA ASN A 207 -5.25 19.58 9.76
C ASN A 207 -6.44 19.48 8.80
N LEU A 208 -7.23 18.41 8.92
CA LEU A 208 -8.41 18.16 8.10
C LEU A 208 -9.54 19.14 8.45
N ASP A 209 -10.26 19.62 7.43
CA ASP A 209 -11.50 20.37 7.65
C ASP A 209 -12.63 19.46 8.18
N ALA A 210 -13.77 20.05 8.55
CA ALA A 210 -14.88 19.30 9.15
C ALA A 210 -15.43 18.20 8.22
N SER A 211 -15.52 18.46 6.90
CA SER A 211 -16.04 17.48 5.94
C SER A 211 -15.04 16.37 5.67
N GLU A 212 -13.76 16.72 5.60
CA GLU A 212 -12.66 15.78 5.43
C GLU A 212 -12.50 14.86 6.65
N ARG A 213 -12.60 15.43 7.86
CA ARG A 213 -12.58 14.69 9.12
C ARG A 213 -13.72 13.69 9.21
N GLU A 214 -14.95 14.10 8.91
CA GLU A 214 -16.12 13.21 8.89
C GLU A 214 -15.92 12.04 7.90
N LYS A 215 -15.39 12.31 6.71
CA LYS A 215 -15.09 11.27 5.72
C LYS A 215 -13.99 10.31 6.19
N PHE A 216 -12.96 10.82 6.86
CA PHE A 216 -11.90 9.98 7.42
C PHE A 216 -12.40 9.09 8.56
N GLU A 217 -13.15 9.67 9.50
CA GLU A 217 -13.80 8.93 10.60
C GLU A 217 -14.69 7.83 10.04
N ARG A 218 -15.52 8.15 9.04
CA ARG A 218 -16.36 7.18 8.36
C ARG A 218 -15.56 6.06 7.70
N SER A 219 -14.41 6.37 7.07
CA SER A 219 -13.52 5.35 6.51
C SER A 219 -13.03 4.38 7.60
N CYS A 220 -12.58 4.93 8.73
CA CYS A 220 -12.08 4.17 9.87
C CYS A 220 -13.17 3.29 10.51
N GLU A 221 -14.42 3.76 10.58
CA GLU A 221 -15.55 2.97 11.07
C GLU A 221 -15.80 1.72 10.21
N VAL A 222 -15.77 1.86 8.88
CA VAL A 222 -16.02 0.71 7.99
C VAL A 222 -14.83 -0.27 8.04
N LEU A 223 -13.60 0.24 8.14
CA LEU A 223 -12.39 -0.57 8.33
C LEU A 223 -12.48 -1.38 9.64
N SER A 224 -12.74 -0.70 10.76
CA SER A 224 -12.87 -1.32 12.07
C SER A 224 -14.02 -2.33 12.12
N GLY A 225 -15.17 -1.99 11.52
CA GLY A 225 -16.31 -2.90 11.41
C GLY A 225 -16.01 -4.13 10.55
N SER A 226 -15.05 -4.06 9.63
CA SER A 226 -14.61 -5.22 8.84
C SER A 226 -13.60 -6.08 9.59
N ILE A 227 -12.68 -5.44 10.33
CA ILE A 227 -11.72 -6.14 11.21
C ILE A 227 -12.46 -6.88 12.34
N ASN A 228 -13.43 -6.24 13.01
CA ASN A 228 -14.20 -6.87 14.11
C ASN A 228 -15.04 -8.07 13.66
N ARG A 229 -15.31 -8.22 12.36
CA ARG A 229 -15.98 -9.40 11.81
C ARG A 229 -15.04 -10.57 11.60
N LEU A 230 -13.73 -10.32 11.53
CA LEU A 230 -12.71 -11.36 11.60
C LEU A 230 -12.58 -11.74 13.07
N THR A 231 -12.79 -13.02 13.36
CA THR A 231 -12.69 -13.54 14.73
C THR A 231 -11.21 -13.56 15.10
N LEU A 232 -10.69 -12.43 15.60
CA LEU A 232 -9.37 -12.38 16.23
C LEU A 232 -9.47 -13.21 17.51
N VAL A 233 -9.05 -14.47 17.41
CA VAL A 233 -8.85 -15.37 18.56
C VAL A 233 -7.74 -14.82 19.45
#